data_AF-A0A0E3ZRR2-F1
#
_entry.id   AF-A0A0E3ZRR2-F1
#
_cell.length_a   1.000
_cell.length_b   1.000
_cell.length_c   1.000
_cell.angle_alpha   90.00
_cell.angle_beta   90.00
_cell.angle_gamma   90.00
#
_symmetry.space_group_name_H-M   'P 1'
#
loop_
_entity.id
_entity.type
_entity.pdbx_description
1 polymer ?
#
loop_
_entity_poly.entity_id
_entity_poly.type
_entity_poly.pdbx_seq_one_letter_code
_entity_poly.pdbx_strand_id
1 'polypeptide(L)'
;MKYKNITVRNLSKLDEEFNLSAEFNVSVDEKEKKYLSALGSKYKGQKTRSFHEVAELSKPRVIERGALCYQSSPNGLINLYIAKENKENKGGIQIITLKDSRITASYLVWYISQTYVQEYLSLFALGAVFSYIPISAFNKLIIPIPKSQLLNVVNESVDEVRISINNNPLRHLISLYYQEFTENFKRGNYMSAAIMAGAVGESIVYMYLLEKEVPESLLQRKTFGNLLEFIQIMKSEETEGFPLNHFMELQKLRNKAVHPGIAKDNVQPEAELEKPDFACLDNIVRYFGL
;
A
#
# COMPACT_ATOMS: atom_id res chain seq x y z
N MET A 1 -3.77 -30.14 31.60
CA MET A 1 -4.04 -28.83 30.98
C MET A 1 -4.14 -29.06 29.48
N LYS A 2 -5.32 -28.85 28.88
CA LYS A 2 -5.62 -29.24 27.49
C LYS A 2 -4.87 -28.35 26.50
N TYR A 3 -4.06 -28.95 25.63
CA TYR A 3 -3.46 -28.30 24.47
C TYR A 3 -4.56 -27.72 23.58
N LYS A 4 -4.56 -26.40 23.40
CA LYS A 4 -5.32 -25.75 22.32
C LYS A 4 -4.54 -26.02 21.04
N ASN A 5 -4.94 -27.07 20.33
CA ASN A 5 -4.59 -27.30 18.93
C ASN A 5 -5.07 -26.09 18.11
N ILE A 6 -4.19 -25.12 17.89
CA ILE A 6 -4.31 -24.29 16.69
C ILE A 6 -3.95 -25.23 15.56
N THR A 7 -4.98 -25.64 14.85
CA THR A 7 -4.88 -26.65 13.82
C THR A 7 -4.07 -26.06 12.68
N VAL A 8 -2.89 -26.63 12.46
CA VAL A 8 -2.11 -26.58 11.22
C VAL A 8 -2.92 -27.29 10.11
N ARG A 9 -4.13 -26.81 9.84
CA ARG A 9 -4.91 -27.20 8.66
C ARG A 9 -4.52 -26.21 7.60
N ASN A 10 -3.92 -26.73 6.52
CA ASN A 10 -3.61 -26.05 5.25
C ASN A 10 -2.18 -25.55 4.99
N LEU A 11 -1.11 -26.12 5.56
CA LEU A 11 0.23 -25.87 5.01
C LEU A 11 0.35 -26.32 3.53
N SER A 12 -0.34 -27.40 3.14
CA SER A 12 -0.36 -27.87 1.74
C SER A 12 -1.39 -27.18 0.84
N LYS A 13 -2.39 -26.48 1.39
CA LYS A 13 -3.30 -25.62 0.58
C LYS A 13 -2.83 -24.18 0.49
N LEU A 14 -1.99 -23.74 1.43
CA LEU A 14 -1.26 -22.47 1.36
C LEU A 14 -0.31 -22.39 0.15
N ASP A 15 -0.08 -23.48 -0.57
CA ASP A 15 0.80 -23.51 -1.73
C ASP A 15 0.04 -23.38 -3.07
N GLU A 16 -1.14 -24.01 -3.17
CA GLU A 16 -1.94 -24.00 -4.41
C GLU A 16 -3.04 -22.93 -4.42
N GLU A 17 -3.50 -22.48 -3.25
CA GLU A 17 -4.62 -21.53 -3.11
C GLU A 17 -4.21 -20.18 -2.49
N PHE A 18 -3.01 -20.05 -1.90
CA PHE A 18 -2.58 -18.77 -1.33
C PHE A 18 -2.19 -17.80 -2.42
N ASN A 19 -3.16 -16.97 -2.79
CA ASN A 19 -2.95 -15.90 -3.73
C ASN A 19 -3.29 -14.58 -3.06
N LEU A 20 -2.27 -13.91 -2.51
CA LEU A 20 -2.39 -12.55 -1.93
C LEU A 20 -3.05 -11.56 -2.90
N SER A 21 -2.83 -11.72 -4.20
CA SER A 21 -3.51 -10.89 -5.20
C SER A 21 -5.02 -11.15 -5.26
N ALA A 22 -5.49 -12.36 -4.98
CA ALA A 22 -6.93 -12.65 -4.99
C ALA A 22 -7.65 -12.00 -3.79
N GLU A 23 -7.11 -12.15 -2.58
CA GLU A 23 -7.71 -11.53 -1.38
C GLU A 23 -7.67 -10.00 -1.43
N PHE A 24 -6.56 -9.43 -1.93
CA PHE A 24 -6.46 -8.00 -2.18
C PHE A 24 -7.50 -7.52 -3.19
N ASN A 25 -7.66 -8.22 -4.31
CA ASN A 25 -8.54 -7.80 -5.40
C ASN A 25 -10.02 -7.82 -5.00
N VAL A 26 -10.46 -8.79 -4.19
CA VAL A 26 -11.84 -8.80 -3.66
C VAL A 26 -12.10 -7.53 -2.84
N SER A 27 -11.16 -7.13 -1.97
CA SER A 27 -11.33 -5.94 -1.15
C SER A 27 -11.26 -4.64 -1.96
N VAL A 28 -10.44 -4.60 -3.01
CA VAL A 28 -10.37 -3.48 -3.96
C VAL A 28 -11.70 -3.31 -4.68
N ASP A 29 -12.24 -4.39 -5.27
CA ASP A 29 -13.50 -4.39 -6.00
C ASP A 29 -14.68 -3.90 -5.16
N GLU A 30 -14.76 -4.33 -3.90
CA GLU A 30 -15.83 -3.91 -2.98
C GLU A 30 -15.79 -2.42 -2.67
N LYS A 31 -14.60 -1.90 -2.34
CA LYS A 31 -14.43 -0.48 -2.00
C LYS A 31 -14.58 0.42 -3.22
N GLU A 32 -14.14 0.00 -4.40
CA GLU A 32 -14.38 0.72 -5.65
C GLU A 32 -15.87 0.76 -6.01
N LYS A 33 -16.59 -0.36 -5.91
CA LYS A 33 -18.05 -0.38 -6.10
C LYS A 33 -18.78 0.55 -5.12
N LYS A 34 -18.35 0.58 -3.85
CA LYS A 34 -18.90 1.48 -2.83
C LYS A 34 -18.69 2.95 -3.20
N TYR A 35 -17.50 3.31 -3.70
CA TYR A 35 -17.19 4.64 -4.20
C TYR A 35 -18.08 5.04 -5.39
N LEU A 36 -18.17 4.20 -6.43
CA LEU A 36 -18.98 4.47 -7.62
C LEU A 36 -20.49 4.55 -7.30
N SER A 37 -20.98 3.70 -6.39
CA SER A 37 -22.37 3.74 -5.93
C SER A 37 -22.69 5.00 -5.13
N ALA A 38 -21.77 5.43 -4.24
CA ALA A 38 -21.91 6.68 -3.51
C ALA A 38 -21.92 7.90 -4.45
N LEU A 39 -21.09 7.89 -5.50
CA LEU A 39 -21.11 8.91 -6.55
C LEU A 39 -22.47 8.99 -7.24
N GLY A 40 -22.99 7.86 -7.73
CA GLY A 40 -24.25 7.80 -8.46
C GLY A 40 -25.49 8.16 -7.63
N SER A 41 -25.45 7.88 -6.33
CA SER A 41 -26.56 8.16 -5.41
C SER A 41 -26.50 9.57 -4.81
N LYS A 42 -25.39 9.95 -4.16
CA LYS A 42 -25.27 11.23 -3.42
C LYS A 42 -25.14 12.44 -4.34
N TYR A 43 -24.56 12.26 -5.52
CA TYR A 43 -24.30 13.35 -6.48
C TYR A 43 -25.09 13.18 -7.77
N LYS A 44 -26.21 12.47 -7.71
CA LYS A 44 -27.10 12.25 -8.86
C LYS A 44 -27.44 13.58 -9.56
N GLY A 45 -27.18 13.62 -10.87
CA GLY A 45 -27.44 14.78 -11.72
C GLY A 45 -26.44 15.94 -11.58
N GLN A 46 -25.37 15.78 -10.79
CA GLN A 46 -24.25 16.73 -10.80
C GLN A 46 -23.30 16.42 -11.96
N LYS A 47 -22.70 17.47 -12.55
CA LYS A 47 -21.57 17.28 -13.45
C LYS A 47 -20.38 16.78 -12.64
N THR A 48 -19.60 15.88 -13.20
CA THR A 48 -18.38 15.36 -12.60
C THR A 48 -17.19 15.65 -13.48
N ARG A 49 -16.00 15.71 -12.88
CA ARG A 49 -14.71 15.80 -13.56
C ARG A 49 -13.71 14.90 -12.88
N SER A 50 -12.73 14.41 -13.61
CA SER A 50 -11.59 13.72 -13.01
C SER A 50 -10.65 14.71 -12.31
N PHE A 51 -9.85 14.22 -11.36
CA PHE A 51 -8.94 15.07 -10.59
C PHE A 51 -7.97 15.87 -11.46
N HIS A 52 -7.38 15.26 -12.49
CA HIS A 52 -6.39 15.94 -13.35
C HIS A 52 -6.99 17.12 -14.14
N GLU A 53 -8.31 17.12 -14.36
CA GLU A 53 -9.03 18.23 -15.00
C GLU A 53 -9.27 19.40 -14.05
N VAL A 54 -9.27 19.16 -12.74
CA VAL A 54 -9.62 20.17 -11.74
C VAL A 54 -8.44 20.59 -10.88
N ALA A 55 -7.37 19.79 -10.83
CA ALA A 55 -6.21 20.02 -10.00
C ALA A 55 -4.95 19.38 -10.57
N GLU A 56 -3.79 19.84 -10.12
CA GLU A 56 -2.48 19.24 -10.38
C GLU A 56 -1.62 19.23 -9.12
N LEU A 57 -0.70 18.27 -9.02
CA LEU A 57 0.27 18.22 -7.93
C LEU A 57 1.60 18.81 -8.38
N SER A 58 2.22 19.60 -7.50
CA SER A 58 3.55 20.16 -7.69
C SER A 58 4.36 20.10 -6.39
N LYS A 59 5.68 20.24 -6.48
CA LYS A 59 6.59 20.34 -5.32
C LYS A 59 7.33 21.68 -5.33
N PRO A 60 6.66 22.77 -4.90
CA PRO A 60 7.29 24.08 -4.88
C PRO A 60 8.28 24.21 -3.72
N ARG A 61 9.23 25.14 -3.83
CA ARG A 61 10.20 25.43 -2.75
C ARG A 61 9.57 26.16 -1.56
N VAL A 62 8.51 26.91 -1.80
CA VAL A 62 7.79 27.69 -0.78
C VAL A 62 6.32 27.27 -0.81
N ILE A 63 5.75 27.08 0.37
CA ILE A 63 4.32 26.83 0.56
C ILE A 63 3.70 28.14 0.99
N GLU A 64 2.82 28.68 0.16
CA GLU A 64 2.10 29.92 0.46
C GLU A 64 0.89 29.64 1.37
N ARG A 65 0.54 30.63 2.19
CA ARG A 65 -0.71 30.63 2.96
C ARG A 65 -1.90 30.45 2.03
N GLY A 66 -2.81 29.56 2.38
CA GLY A 66 -3.98 29.20 1.58
C GLY A 66 -3.72 28.08 0.57
N ALA A 67 -2.48 27.65 0.37
CA ALA A 67 -2.18 26.54 -0.53
C ALA A 67 -2.73 25.21 0.02
N LEU A 68 -3.35 24.42 -0.84
CA LEU A 68 -3.79 23.06 -0.50
C LEU A 68 -2.58 22.12 -0.52
N CYS A 69 -2.22 21.62 0.65
CA CYS A 69 -1.06 20.78 0.87
C CYS A 69 -1.45 19.32 0.95
N TYR A 70 -0.62 18.47 0.37
CA TYR A 70 -0.64 17.02 0.48
C TYR A 70 0.66 16.56 1.14
N GLN A 71 0.56 15.85 2.27
CA GLN A 71 1.71 15.40 3.04
C GLN A 71 1.55 13.98 3.52
N SER A 72 2.53 13.15 3.19
CA SER A 72 2.71 11.82 3.76
C SER A 72 3.35 11.91 5.14
N SER A 73 2.87 11.09 6.07
CA SER A 73 3.43 10.97 7.42
C SER A 73 3.98 9.55 7.67
N PRO A 74 5.03 9.39 8.49
CA PRO A 74 5.63 8.08 8.77
C PRO A 74 4.69 7.08 9.47
N ASN A 75 3.62 7.56 10.10
CA ASN A 75 2.66 6.75 10.85
C ASN A 75 1.52 6.20 9.98
N GLY A 76 1.70 6.16 8.66
CA GLY A 76 0.68 5.70 7.73
C GLY A 76 -0.52 6.66 7.61
N LEU A 77 -0.33 7.93 7.95
CA LEU A 77 -1.33 8.97 7.72
C LEU A 77 -0.94 9.81 6.52
N ILE A 78 -1.94 10.13 5.70
CA ILE A 78 -1.83 11.08 4.61
C ILE A 78 -2.71 12.27 4.93
N ASN A 79 -2.10 13.44 5.04
CA ASN A 79 -2.79 14.66 5.42
C ASN A 79 -3.01 15.54 4.19
N LEU A 80 -4.27 15.95 4.00
CA LEU A 80 -4.61 17.07 3.13
C LEU A 80 -4.99 18.25 4.01
N TYR A 81 -4.37 19.40 3.83
CA TYR A 81 -4.68 20.57 4.63
C TYR A 81 -4.44 21.89 3.89
N ILE A 82 -5.11 22.95 4.31
CA ILE A 82 -4.88 24.29 3.80
C ILE A 82 -3.78 24.95 4.66
N ALA A 83 -2.71 25.42 4.03
CA ALA A 83 -1.60 26.07 4.73
C ALA A 83 -2.06 27.35 5.44
N LYS A 84 -1.80 27.45 6.75
CA LYS A 84 -2.20 28.62 7.55
C LYS A 84 -1.21 29.79 7.46
N GLU A 85 0.02 29.50 7.06
CA GLU A 85 1.12 30.46 6.98
C GLU A 85 2.07 30.11 5.85
N ASN A 86 2.89 31.08 5.43
CA ASN A 86 3.97 30.84 4.49
C ASN A 86 5.08 30.05 5.16
N LYS A 87 5.59 29.00 4.51
CA LYS A 87 6.73 28.22 5.02
C LYS A 87 7.59 27.65 3.90
N GLU A 88 8.86 27.39 4.20
CA GLU A 88 9.73 26.66 3.28
C GLU A 88 9.31 25.20 3.17
N ASN A 89 9.34 24.67 1.94
CA ASN A 89 9.11 23.26 1.69
C ASN A 89 10.42 22.48 1.79
N LYS A 90 10.61 21.77 2.90
CA LYS A 90 11.78 20.89 3.11
C LYS A 90 11.68 19.56 2.34
N GLY A 91 10.96 19.53 1.22
CA GLY A 91 10.80 18.38 0.33
C GLY A 91 9.72 17.36 0.73
N GLY A 92 9.05 17.54 1.87
CA GLY A 92 8.06 16.60 2.41
C GLY A 92 6.60 16.87 2.01
N ILE A 93 6.32 17.98 1.33
CA ILE A 93 4.94 18.43 1.05
C ILE A 93 4.76 18.66 -0.46
N GLN A 94 3.65 18.18 -1.01
CA GLN A 94 3.20 18.51 -2.36
C GLN A 94 2.08 19.55 -2.26
N ILE A 95 1.95 20.42 -3.26
CA ILE A 95 0.84 21.37 -3.37
C ILE A 95 -0.11 20.91 -4.46
N ILE A 96 -1.40 20.91 -4.14
CA ILE A 96 -2.50 20.70 -5.08
C ILE A 96 -2.95 22.07 -5.57
N THR A 97 -2.63 22.40 -6.83
CA THR A 97 -3.06 23.64 -7.49
C THR A 97 -4.36 23.38 -8.22
N LEU A 98 -5.41 24.16 -7.90
CA LEU A 98 -6.73 24.05 -8.52
C LEU A 98 -6.75 24.75 -9.88
N LYS A 99 -7.27 24.06 -10.89
CA LYS A 99 -7.47 24.56 -12.27
C LYS A 99 -8.90 25.00 -12.53
N ASP A 100 -9.86 24.40 -11.84
CA ASP A 100 -11.28 24.69 -12.00
C ASP A 100 -11.74 25.67 -10.91
N SER A 101 -12.09 26.90 -11.31
CA SER A 101 -12.52 27.97 -10.39
C SER A 101 -13.80 27.67 -9.63
N ARG A 102 -14.56 26.63 -10.03
CA ARG A 102 -15.78 26.20 -9.33
C ARG A 102 -15.48 25.32 -8.10
N ILE A 103 -14.26 24.82 -7.99
CA ILE A 103 -13.81 23.97 -6.88
C ILE A 103 -12.90 24.82 -6.00
N THR A 104 -13.20 24.85 -4.69
CA THR A 104 -12.35 25.51 -3.69
C THR A 104 -11.47 24.49 -2.98
N ALA A 105 -10.39 24.96 -2.33
CA ALA A 105 -9.53 24.09 -1.54
C ALA A 105 -10.32 23.40 -0.41
N SER A 106 -11.14 24.17 0.32
CA SER A 106 -12.01 23.65 1.39
C SER A 106 -13.01 22.62 0.86
N TYR A 107 -13.56 22.84 -0.35
CA TYR A 107 -14.42 21.84 -0.98
C TYR A 107 -13.70 20.52 -1.24
N LEU A 108 -12.47 20.58 -1.77
CA LEU A 108 -11.70 19.38 -2.06
C LEU A 108 -11.31 18.63 -0.77
N VAL A 109 -10.94 19.36 0.28
CA VAL A 109 -10.68 18.77 1.61
C VAL A 109 -11.93 18.09 2.16
N TRP A 110 -13.09 18.76 2.14
CA TRP A 110 -14.38 18.17 2.56
C TRP A 110 -14.80 16.96 1.72
N TYR A 111 -14.58 17.01 0.40
CA TYR A 111 -14.94 15.90 -0.47
C TYR A 111 -14.07 14.67 -0.16
N ILE A 112 -12.77 14.89 0.05
CA ILE A 112 -11.84 13.84 0.45
C ILE A 112 -12.10 13.38 1.89
N SER A 113 -12.68 14.22 2.76
CA SER A 113 -13.06 13.82 4.13
C SER A 113 -14.21 12.82 4.17
N GLN A 114 -14.92 12.60 3.06
CA GLN A 114 -15.98 11.59 3.02
C GLN A 114 -15.41 10.17 3.12
N THR A 115 -15.98 9.34 3.99
CA THR A 115 -15.48 7.97 4.27
C THR A 115 -15.28 7.13 3.01
N TYR A 116 -16.22 7.16 2.06
CA TYR A 116 -16.13 6.37 0.83
C TYR A 116 -15.02 6.86 -0.13
N VAL A 117 -14.62 8.13 -0.03
CA VAL A 117 -13.47 8.68 -0.80
C VAL A 117 -12.17 8.30 -0.12
N GLN A 118 -12.08 8.42 1.20
CA GLN A 118 -10.91 7.98 1.96
C GLN A 118 -10.63 6.49 1.78
N GLU A 119 -11.66 5.66 1.87
CA GLU A 119 -11.57 4.21 1.64
C GLU A 119 -11.06 3.90 0.23
N TYR A 120 -11.60 4.56 -0.80
CA TYR A 120 -11.14 4.42 -2.18
C TYR A 120 -9.66 4.81 -2.33
N LEU A 121 -9.28 6.00 -1.85
CA LEU A 121 -7.90 6.48 -1.93
C LEU A 121 -6.91 5.59 -1.17
N SER A 122 -7.32 5.03 -0.02
CA SER A 122 -6.49 4.13 0.78
C SER A 122 -6.13 2.82 0.07
N LEU A 123 -6.93 2.38 -0.92
CA LEU A 123 -6.63 1.18 -1.74
C LEU A 123 -5.34 1.36 -2.52
N PHE A 124 -5.12 2.57 -3.02
CA PHE A 124 -3.99 2.90 -3.86
C PHE A 124 -2.83 3.49 -3.05
N ALA A 125 -2.90 3.47 -1.71
CA ALA A 125 -1.79 3.90 -0.89
C ALA A 125 -0.61 2.93 -1.06
N LEU A 126 0.54 3.50 -1.38
CA LEU A 126 1.82 2.85 -1.61
C LEU A 126 2.83 3.33 -0.56
N GLY A 127 4.04 2.78 -0.59
CA GLY A 127 5.13 3.04 0.34
C GLY A 127 4.95 2.29 1.66
N ALA A 128 6.03 1.72 2.19
CA ALA A 128 6.04 1.01 3.48
C ALA A 128 6.41 1.93 4.67
N VAL A 129 7.42 2.80 4.53
CA VAL A 129 7.78 3.84 5.54
C VAL A 129 6.98 5.12 5.35
N PHE A 130 7.09 5.70 4.16
CA PHE A 130 6.48 6.98 3.81
C PHE A 130 5.34 6.70 2.89
N SER A 131 4.19 6.51 3.48
CA SER A 131 3.04 6.10 2.71
C SER A 131 2.49 7.26 1.92
N TYR A 132 2.21 7.04 0.65
CA TYR A 132 1.66 8.06 -0.23
C TYR A 132 0.60 7.46 -1.13
N ILE A 133 -0.24 8.31 -1.69
CA ILE A 133 -1.19 7.98 -2.74
C ILE A 133 -0.56 8.50 -4.03
N PRO A 134 -0.30 7.64 -5.03
CA PRO A 134 0.31 8.06 -6.26
C PRO A 134 -0.61 9.04 -7.00
N ILE A 135 -0.02 9.95 -7.77
CA ILE A 135 -0.78 10.93 -8.56
C ILE A 135 -1.73 10.21 -9.53
N SER A 136 -1.33 9.07 -10.08
CA SER A 136 -2.19 8.24 -10.93
C SER A 136 -3.49 7.81 -10.24
N ALA A 137 -3.46 7.54 -8.93
CA ALA A 137 -4.66 7.23 -8.15
C ALA A 137 -5.52 8.47 -7.88
N PHE A 138 -4.90 9.61 -7.60
CA PHE A 138 -5.63 10.89 -7.56
C PHE A 138 -6.33 11.14 -8.89
N ASN A 139 -5.65 10.96 -10.03
CA ASN A 139 -6.20 11.21 -11.36
C ASN A 139 -7.43 10.35 -11.70
N LYS A 140 -7.59 9.18 -11.08
CA LYS A 140 -8.79 8.33 -11.21
C LYS A 140 -9.98 8.82 -10.39
N LEU A 141 -9.76 9.72 -9.44
CA LEU A 141 -10.80 10.25 -8.57
C LEU A 141 -11.72 11.18 -9.37
N ILE A 142 -13.00 10.82 -9.38
CA ILE A 142 -14.10 11.60 -9.94
C ILE A 142 -14.59 12.57 -8.87
N ILE A 143 -14.57 13.86 -9.19
CA ILE A 143 -14.98 14.97 -8.34
C ILE A 143 -16.29 15.55 -8.88
N PRO A 144 -17.38 15.54 -8.09
CA PRO A 144 -18.59 16.25 -8.44
C PRO A 144 -18.36 17.77 -8.36
N ILE A 145 -18.88 18.51 -9.33
CA ILE A 145 -18.84 19.97 -9.29
C ILE A 145 -19.86 20.44 -8.25
N PRO A 146 -19.44 21.22 -7.24
CA PRO A 146 -20.31 21.59 -6.13
C PRO A 146 -21.47 22.47 -6.60
N LYS A 147 -22.64 22.28 -5.96
CA LYS A 147 -23.75 23.23 -6.05
C LYS A 147 -23.45 24.44 -5.18
N SER A 148 -23.90 25.64 -5.57
CA SER A 148 -23.60 26.90 -4.86
C SER A 148 -23.94 26.87 -3.37
N GLN A 149 -25.03 26.20 -2.98
CA GLN A 149 -25.44 26.04 -1.57
C GLN A 149 -24.42 25.26 -0.74
N LEU A 150 -23.75 24.26 -1.33
CA LEU A 150 -22.77 23.43 -0.64
C LEU A 150 -21.45 24.18 -0.41
N LEU A 151 -21.04 25.03 -1.36
CA LEU A 151 -19.83 25.85 -1.21
C LEU A 151 -19.89 26.75 0.01
N ASN A 152 -21.06 27.31 0.31
CA ASN A 152 -21.25 28.20 1.48
C ASN A 152 -21.08 27.44 2.80
N VAL A 153 -21.52 26.19 2.88
CA VAL A 153 -21.42 25.36 4.11
C VAL A 153 -19.99 24.85 4.33
N VAL A 154 -19.28 24.54 3.25
CA VAL A 154 -17.99 23.87 3.32
C VAL A 154 -16.83 24.85 3.57
N ASN A 155 -16.91 26.07 3.04
CA ASN A 155 -15.85 27.07 3.19
C ASN A 155 -15.62 27.51 4.66
N GLU A 156 -16.53 27.20 5.59
CA GLU A 156 -16.43 27.61 6.99
C GLU A 156 -15.91 26.53 7.94
N SER A 157 -15.77 25.27 7.51
CA SER A 157 -15.70 24.15 8.47
C SER A 157 -14.60 23.11 8.29
N VAL A 158 -13.93 23.02 7.13
CA VAL A 158 -12.96 21.92 6.88
C VAL A 158 -11.66 22.44 6.27
N ASP A 159 -10.62 22.50 7.10
CA ASP A 159 -9.27 22.90 6.70
C ASP A 159 -8.28 21.73 6.60
N GLU A 160 -8.64 20.56 7.15
CA GLU A 160 -7.78 19.38 7.19
C GLU A 160 -8.60 18.08 7.08
N VAL A 161 -8.05 17.10 6.36
CA VAL A 161 -8.48 15.71 6.39
C VAL A 161 -7.26 14.81 6.54
N ARG A 162 -7.40 13.76 7.35
CA ARG A 162 -6.39 12.72 7.53
C ARG A 162 -6.93 11.40 7.00
N ILE A 163 -6.27 10.87 5.99
CA ILE A 163 -6.58 9.56 5.42
C ILE A 163 -5.68 8.54 6.13
N SER A 164 -6.29 7.64 6.89
CA SER A 164 -5.59 6.49 7.45
C SER A 164 -5.47 5.41 6.39
N ILE A 165 -4.24 5.03 6.06
CA ILE A 165 -3.98 3.89 5.17
C ILE A 165 -3.99 2.57 5.93
N ASN A 166 -4.16 2.57 7.26
CA ASN A 166 -4.21 1.33 8.04
C ASN A 166 -5.39 0.44 7.59
N ASN A 167 -6.36 1.02 6.88
CA ASN A 167 -7.45 0.31 6.23
C ASN A 167 -7.06 -0.31 4.87
N ASN A 168 -5.80 -0.17 4.43
CA ASN A 168 -5.30 -0.82 3.23
C ASN A 168 -5.17 -2.33 3.50
N PRO A 169 -5.84 -3.20 2.71
CA PRO A 169 -5.86 -4.63 2.96
C PRO A 169 -4.46 -5.27 2.93
N LEU A 170 -3.59 -4.85 2.01
CA LEU A 170 -2.21 -5.38 1.92
C LEU A 170 -1.38 -4.99 3.14
N ARG A 171 -1.47 -3.76 3.62
CA ARG A 171 -0.78 -3.36 4.85
C ARG A 171 -1.27 -4.12 6.07
N HIS A 172 -2.58 -4.38 6.15
CA HIS A 172 -3.13 -5.21 7.21
C HIS A 172 -2.58 -6.64 7.15
N LEU A 173 -2.55 -7.25 5.97
CA LEU A 173 -1.97 -8.57 5.74
C LEU A 173 -0.48 -8.62 6.10
N ILE A 174 0.33 -7.65 5.64
CA ILE A 174 1.76 -7.54 6.02
C ILE A 174 1.89 -7.48 7.55
N SER A 175 1.06 -6.67 8.21
CA SER A 175 1.09 -6.54 9.67
C SER A 175 0.75 -7.86 10.38
N LEU A 176 -0.28 -8.57 9.92
CA LEU A 176 -0.67 -9.87 10.46
C LEU A 176 0.45 -10.91 10.29
N TYR A 177 1.00 -11.04 9.08
CA TYR A 177 2.08 -11.99 8.81
C TYR A 177 3.37 -11.63 9.56
N TYR A 178 3.67 -10.34 9.72
CA TYR A 178 4.84 -9.91 10.47
C TYR A 178 4.70 -10.17 11.98
N GLN A 179 3.49 -10.02 12.53
CA GLN A 179 3.19 -10.42 13.91
C GLN A 179 3.36 -11.92 14.11
N GLU A 180 2.77 -12.74 13.23
CA GLU A 180 2.91 -14.20 13.25
C GLU A 180 4.37 -14.65 13.07
N PHE A 181 5.11 -14.00 12.18
CA PHE A 181 6.56 -14.17 12.05
C PHE A 181 7.26 -13.95 13.38
N THR A 182 7.02 -12.80 14.03
CA THR A 182 7.68 -12.40 15.27
C THR A 182 7.38 -13.38 16.41
N GLU A 183 6.14 -13.86 16.51
CA GLU A 183 5.76 -14.86 17.51
C GLU A 183 6.47 -16.19 17.29
N ASN A 184 6.47 -16.69 16.05
CA ASN A 184 7.11 -17.97 15.71
C ASN A 184 8.63 -17.89 15.88
N PHE A 185 9.24 -16.78 15.47
CA PHE A 185 10.68 -16.52 15.63
C PHE A 185 11.09 -16.52 17.10
N LYS A 186 10.31 -15.86 17.99
CA LYS A 186 10.57 -15.85 19.44
C LYS A 186 10.45 -17.24 20.08
N ARG A 187 9.58 -18.10 19.54
CA ARG A 187 9.35 -19.46 20.03
C ARG A 187 10.32 -20.50 19.44
N GLY A 188 11.21 -20.10 18.52
CA GLY A 188 12.11 -21.02 17.83
C GLY A 188 11.44 -21.84 16.72
N ASN A 189 10.22 -21.50 16.31
CA ASN A 189 9.50 -22.15 15.22
C ASN A 189 9.97 -21.60 13.86
N TYR A 190 11.24 -21.84 13.51
CA TYR A 190 11.88 -21.17 12.38
C TYR A 190 11.27 -21.55 11.02
N MET A 191 10.81 -22.78 10.82
CA MET A 191 10.10 -23.16 9.59
C MET A 191 8.83 -22.31 9.38
N SER A 192 7.98 -22.19 10.40
CA SER A 192 6.79 -21.33 10.31
C SER A 192 7.16 -19.86 10.16
N ALA A 193 8.21 -19.39 10.85
CA ALA A 193 8.71 -18.03 10.68
C ALA A 193 9.15 -17.75 9.24
N ALA A 194 9.81 -18.69 8.56
CA ALA A 194 10.24 -18.54 7.17
C ALA A 194 9.08 -18.42 6.19
N ILE A 195 7.99 -19.16 6.42
CA ILE A 195 6.76 -19.04 5.62
C ILE A 195 6.15 -17.64 5.76
N MET A 196 6.00 -17.17 7.00
CA MET A 196 5.42 -15.85 7.29
C MET A 196 6.31 -14.71 6.75
N ALA A 197 7.62 -14.82 6.93
CA ALA A 197 8.59 -13.88 6.38
C ALA A 197 8.52 -13.85 4.84
N GLY A 198 8.39 -15.00 4.19
CA GLY A 198 8.17 -15.10 2.75
C GLY A 198 6.91 -14.36 2.28
N ALA A 199 5.78 -14.52 2.98
CA ALA A 199 4.53 -13.81 2.65
C ALA A 199 4.65 -12.28 2.82
N VAL A 200 5.37 -11.82 3.84
CA VAL A 200 5.72 -10.40 4.01
C VAL A 200 6.57 -9.92 2.83
N GLY A 201 7.62 -10.65 2.48
CA GLY A 201 8.50 -10.31 1.37
C GLY A 201 7.78 -10.24 0.02
N GLU A 202 6.93 -11.21 -0.26
CA GLU A 202 6.07 -11.27 -1.45
C GLU A 202 5.14 -10.05 -1.56
N SER A 203 4.50 -9.68 -0.44
CA SER A 203 3.61 -8.51 -0.38
C SER A 203 4.35 -7.20 -0.66
N ILE A 204 5.55 -7.03 -0.10
CA ILE A 204 6.39 -5.83 -0.33
C ILE A 204 6.79 -5.74 -1.80
N VAL A 205 7.23 -6.83 -2.41
CA VAL A 205 7.63 -6.87 -3.82
C VAL A 205 6.44 -6.54 -4.72
N TYR A 206 5.26 -7.10 -4.43
CA TYR A 206 4.04 -6.80 -5.17
C TYR A 206 3.69 -5.31 -5.12
N MET A 207 3.73 -4.70 -3.92
CA MET A 207 3.52 -3.26 -3.76
C MET A 207 4.55 -2.43 -4.52
N TYR A 208 5.83 -2.82 -4.48
CA TYR A 208 6.89 -2.14 -5.20
C TYR A 208 6.69 -2.20 -6.73
N LEU A 209 6.25 -3.33 -7.27
CA LEU A 209 5.97 -3.45 -8.71
C LEU A 209 4.77 -2.58 -9.13
N LEU A 210 3.75 -2.48 -8.28
CA LEU A 210 2.65 -1.53 -8.47
C LEU A 210 3.14 -0.07 -8.44
N GLU A 211 4.08 0.26 -7.54
CA GLU A 211 4.74 1.59 -7.50
C GLU A 211 5.48 1.93 -8.77
N LYS A 212 6.04 0.92 -9.45
CA LYS A 212 6.72 1.05 -10.74
C LYS A 212 5.78 0.90 -11.94
N GLU A 213 4.48 1.09 -11.71
CA GLU A 213 3.43 1.08 -12.74
C GLU A 213 3.34 -0.23 -13.54
N VAL A 214 3.81 -1.35 -12.99
CA VAL A 214 3.60 -2.66 -13.61
C VAL A 214 2.11 -2.98 -13.57
N PRO A 215 1.48 -3.29 -14.73
CA PRO A 215 0.05 -3.58 -14.78
C PRO A 215 -0.33 -4.72 -13.83
N GLU A 216 -1.35 -4.49 -13.00
CA GLU A 216 -1.81 -5.45 -12.00
C GLU A 216 -2.14 -6.82 -12.62
N SER A 217 -2.71 -6.84 -13.83
CA SER A 217 -3.03 -8.06 -14.58
C SER A 217 -1.82 -8.94 -14.88
N LEU A 218 -0.60 -8.37 -14.91
CA LEU A 218 0.65 -9.12 -15.06
C LEU A 218 1.17 -9.67 -13.75
N LEU A 219 0.77 -9.08 -12.61
CA LEU A 219 1.17 -9.47 -11.26
C LEU A 219 0.20 -10.48 -10.64
N GLN A 220 -1.04 -10.53 -11.09
CA GLN A 220 -2.05 -11.46 -10.59
C GLN A 220 -1.58 -12.92 -10.70
N ARG A 221 -1.75 -13.66 -9.61
CA ARG A 221 -1.36 -15.09 -9.48
C ARG A 221 0.13 -15.38 -9.66
N LYS A 222 0.99 -14.36 -9.62
CA LYS A 222 2.44 -14.56 -9.68
C LYS A 222 2.94 -15.01 -8.32
N THR A 223 3.82 -16.00 -8.33
CA THR A 223 4.53 -16.46 -7.13
C THR A 223 5.59 -15.44 -6.72
N PHE A 224 6.03 -15.49 -5.47
CA PHE A 224 7.16 -14.69 -4.98
C PHE A 224 8.37 -14.72 -5.93
N GLY A 225 8.73 -15.88 -6.49
CA GLY A 225 9.81 -16.00 -7.47
C GLY A 225 9.54 -15.22 -8.75
N ASN A 226 8.35 -15.35 -9.32
CA ASN A 226 8.00 -14.64 -10.55
C ASN A 226 7.96 -13.12 -10.34
N LEU A 227 7.56 -12.65 -9.16
CA LEU A 227 7.60 -11.23 -8.83
C LEU A 227 9.06 -10.72 -8.77
N LEU A 228 10.00 -11.50 -8.25
CA LEU A 228 11.42 -11.15 -8.27
C LEU A 228 12.02 -11.14 -9.68
N GLU A 229 11.53 -12.01 -10.59
CA GLU A 229 11.90 -11.99 -12.01
C GLU A 229 11.49 -10.67 -12.68
N PHE A 230 10.31 -10.11 -12.37
CA PHE A 230 9.93 -8.78 -12.84
C PHE A 230 10.95 -7.73 -12.42
N ILE A 231 11.36 -7.72 -11.14
CA ILE A 231 12.39 -6.78 -10.66
C ILE A 231 13.72 -6.97 -11.39
N GLN A 232 14.12 -8.21 -11.66
CA GLN A 232 15.35 -8.52 -12.41
C GLN A 232 15.31 -8.01 -13.85
N ILE A 233 14.16 -8.15 -14.53
CA ILE A 233 13.95 -7.66 -15.89
C ILE A 233 13.93 -6.12 -15.92
N MET A 234 13.32 -5.51 -14.90
CA MET A 234 13.22 -4.07 -14.74
C MET A 234 14.54 -3.40 -14.38
N LYS A 235 15.67 -4.13 -14.27
CA LYS A 235 16.99 -3.58 -13.91
C LYS A 235 17.43 -2.45 -14.88
N SER A 236 16.97 -1.25 -14.55
CA SER A 236 17.33 0.07 -15.05
C SER A 236 17.80 0.93 -13.87
N GLU A 237 18.19 2.18 -14.14
CA GLU A 237 18.50 3.20 -13.13
C GLU A 237 17.37 3.34 -12.08
N GLU A 238 16.13 2.94 -12.38
CA GLU A 238 14.98 3.06 -11.48
C GLU A 238 14.92 2.01 -10.35
N THR A 239 15.77 0.97 -10.40
CA THR A 239 15.86 -0.08 -9.38
C THR A 239 17.10 0.05 -8.49
N GLU A 240 17.89 1.11 -8.69
CA GLU A 240 19.11 1.36 -7.94
C GLU A 240 18.81 1.43 -6.42
N GLY A 241 19.48 0.58 -5.64
CA GLY A 241 19.31 0.46 -4.19
C GLY A 241 18.30 -0.60 -3.71
N PHE A 242 17.46 -1.18 -4.58
CA PHE A 242 16.53 -2.23 -4.16
C PHE A 242 17.29 -3.47 -3.62
N PRO A 243 16.97 -4.00 -2.41
CA PRO A 243 17.74 -5.08 -1.76
C PRO A 243 17.41 -6.47 -2.34
N LEU A 244 17.54 -6.64 -3.66
CA LEU A 244 17.14 -7.85 -4.39
C LEU A 244 17.76 -9.12 -3.82
N ASN A 245 19.05 -9.07 -3.45
CA ASN A 245 19.76 -10.23 -2.90
C ASN A 245 19.10 -10.74 -1.61
N HIS A 246 18.64 -9.84 -0.73
CA HIS A 246 17.95 -10.23 0.51
C HIS A 246 16.58 -10.83 0.24
N PHE A 247 15.85 -10.33 -0.77
CA PHE A 247 14.58 -10.96 -1.18
C PHE A 247 14.80 -12.34 -1.80
N MET A 248 15.87 -12.54 -2.59
CA MET A 248 16.22 -13.85 -3.14
C MET A 248 16.64 -14.84 -2.03
N GLU A 249 17.36 -14.39 -1.01
CA GLU A 249 17.67 -15.18 0.19
C GLU A 249 16.38 -15.58 0.93
N LEU A 250 15.50 -14.62 1.17
CA LEU A 250 14.21 -14.85 1.83
C LEU A 250 13.32 -15.83 1.05
N GLN A 251 13.29 -15.73 -0.28
CA GLN A 251 12.58 -16.67 -1.15
C GLN A 251 13.14 -18.09 -0.99
N LYS A 252 14.46 -18.25 -0.93
CA LYS A 252 15.10 -19.55 -0.70
C LYS A 252 14.71 -20.12 0.67
N LEU A 253 14.68 -19.30 1.72
CA LEU A 253 14.25 -19.72 3.06
C LEU A 253 12.79 -20.17 3.08
N ARG A 254 11.89 -19.40 2.46
CA ARG A 254 10.47 -19.78 2.29
C ARG A 254 10.37 -21.13 1.58
N ASN A 255 11.06 -21.28 0.45
CA ASN A 255 10.96 -22.51 -0.35
C ASN A 255 11.47 -23.75 0.40
N LYS A 256 12.53 -23.61 1.21
CA LYS A 256 12.99 -24.66 2.13
C LYS A 256 11.91 -25.06 3.14
N ALA A 257 11.20 -24.08 3.71
CA ALA A 257 10.17 -24.33 4.71
C ALA A 257 8.86 -24.89 4.14
N VAL A 258 8.53 -24.56 2.88
CA VAL A 258 7.26 -24.94 2.23
C VAL A 258 7.37 -26.25 1.45
N HIS A 259 8.49 -26.48 0.77
CA HIS A 259 8.67 -27.62 -0.13
C HIS A 259 9.87 -28.50 0.25
N PRO A 260 9.82 -29.24 1.38
CA PRO A 260 10.89 -30.16 1.75
C PRO A 260 11.12 -31.26 0.69
N GLY A 261 10.15 -31.48 -0.22
CA GLY A 261 10.23 -32.44 -1.31
C GLY A 261 10.67 -31.92 -2.69
N ILE A 262 10.91 -30.61 -2.90
CA ILE A 262 11.47 -30.09 -4.17
C ILE A 262 13.01 -30.05 -4.12
N ALA A 263 13.62 -30.20 -2.95
CA ALA A 263 15.04 -30.53 -2.78
C ALA A 263 15.37 -32.02 -3.07
N LYS A 264 14.45 -32.75 -3.71
CA LYS A 264 14.52 -34.21 -3.88
C LYS A 264 15.68 -34.72 -4.73
N ASP A 265 16.31 -33.86 -5.53
CA ASP A 265 17.36 -34.32 -6.42
C ASP A 265 18.78 -33.95 -5.99
N ASN A 266 19.04 -33.25 -4.87
CA ASN A 266 20.44 -32.95 -4.50
C ASN A 266 20.80 -32.47 -3.08
N VAL A 267 20.05 -32.74 -2.01
CA VAL A 267 20.54 -32.32 -0.66
C VAL A 267 20.30 -33.37 0.42
N GLN A 268 21.34 -33.56 1.24
CA GLN A 268 21.34 -34.25 2.53
C GLN A 268 20.13 -33.87 3.40
N PRO A 269 19.74 -34.69 4.40
CA PRO A 269 18.69 -34.32 5.37
C PRO A 269 18.91 -32.88 5.83
N GLU A 270 18.00 -31.99 5.44
CA GLU A 270 18.23 -30.55 5.40
C GLU A 270 18.52 -30.02 6.81
N ALA A 271 19.50 -29.13 6.94
CA ALA A 271 19.77 -28.42 8.18
C ALA A 271 18.50 -27.70 8.66
N GLU A 272 18.14 -27.87 9.94
CA GLU A 272 17.09 -27.07 10.57
C GLU A 272 17.40 -25.58 10.36
N LEU A 273 16.39 -24.80 10.00
CA LEU A 273 16.55 -23.35 9.92
C LEU A 273 16.87 -22.80 11.31
N GLU A 274 17.82 -21.88 11.37
CA GLU A 274 18.27 -21.26 12.61
C GLU A 274 18.00 -19.76 12.61
N LYS A 275 18.09 -19.16 13.80
CA LYS A 275 17.94 -17.72 14.00
C LYS A 275 18.75 -16.85 13.01
N PRO A 276 20.04 -17.15 12.71
CA PRO A 276 20.85 -16.31 11.82
C PRO A 276 20.36 -16.28 10.38
N ASP A 277 19.62 -17.29 9.93
CA ASP A 277 19.10 -17.36 8.57
C ASP A 277 18.17 -16.18 8.23
N PHE A 278 17.54 -15.57 9.23
CA PHE A 278 16.56 -14.48 9.05
C PHE A 278 17.19 -13.09 8.90
N ALA A 279 18.52 -12.96 8.89
CA ALA A 279 19.19 -11.67 8.75
C ALA A 279 18.82 -10.91 7.46
N CYS A 280 18.42 -11.62 6.39
CA CYS A 280 17.93 -10.99 5.17
C CYS A 280 16.63 -10.20 5.39
N LEU A 281 15.73 -10.69 6.26
CA LEU A 281 14.47 -10.01 6.57
C LEU A 281 14.72 -8.70 7.32
N ASP A 282 15.68 -8.66 8.24
CA ASP A 282 16.03 -7.42 8.96
C ASP A 282 16.47 -6.31 8.00
N ASN A 283 17.22 -6.66 6.94
CA ASN A 283 17.63 -5.70 5.92
C ASN A 283 16.44 -5.21 5.08
N ILE A 284 15.52 -6.11 4.73
CA ILE A 284 14.27 -5.76 4.02
C ILE A 284 13.43 -4.82 4.90
N VAL A 285 13.21 -5.18 6.18
CA VAL A 285 12.44 -4.38 7.14
C VAL A 285 13.07 -3.01 7.34
N ARG A 286 14.39 -2.89 7.42
CA ARG A 286 15.07 -1.58 7.52
C ARG A 286 14.91 -0.74 6.27
N TYR A 287 15.08 -1.34 5.09
CA TYR A 287 14.94 -0.64 3.81
C TYR A 287 13.52 -0.11 3.60
N PHE A 288 12.51 -0.92 3.93
CA PHE A 288 11.10 -0.60 3.80
C PHE A 288 10.48 -0.03 5.09
N GLY A 289 11.27 0.18 6.15
CA GLY A 289 10.92 0.66 7.49
C GLY A 289 9.55 0.18 8.00
N LEU A 290 9.40 -1.14 8.05
CA LEU A 290 8.28 -1.84 8.68
C LEU A 290 8.42 -1.91 10.21
#